data_AF-A0A699L8K4-F1
#
_entry.id   AF-A0A699L8K4-F1
#
_cell.length_a   1.000
_cell.length_b   1.000
_cell.length_c   1.000
_cell.angle_alpha   90.00
_cell.angle_beta   90.00
_cell.angle_gamma   90.00
#
_symmetry.space_group_name_H-M   'P 1'
#
loop_
_entity.id
_entity.type
_entity.pdbx_description
1 polymer ?
#
loop_
_entity_poly.entity_id
_entity_poly.type
_entity_poly.pdbx_seq_one_letter_code
_entity_poly.pdbx_strand_id
1 'polypeptide(L)'
;MCIYALIVSIMEPKIIKEALTDHAWIESMQEELHQFIRLHVWELVLSSDGIKPLTLKWLFKNKYDEENTVIRNKSHLVVRRYLHEEGIDFEESFAPVARMDAIRIFLAYAAHKGFTVYQMDVKTAFSHGSLKEDVYVCQPEDFIDADHPSHVYKLKKALYGLK
;
A
#
# COMPACT_ATOMS: atom_id res chain seq x y z
N MET A 1 18.76 -28.23 5.51
CA MET A 1 17.52 -27.56 5.13
C MET A 1 17.18 -26.58 6.25
N CYS A 2 17.50 -25.30 6.10
CA CYS A 2 17.15 -24.28 7.10
C CYS A 2 15.65 -24.03 7.03
N ILE A 3 14.94 -24.39 8.09
CA ILE A 3 13.56 -23.99 8.33
C ILE A 3 13.63 -22.48 8.58
N TYR A 4 13.35 -21.67 7.56
CA TYR A 4 12.94 -20.28 7.78
C TYR A 4 11.58 -20.37 8.46
N ALA A 5 11.59 -20.51 9.79
CA ALA A 5 10.42 -20.20 10.59
C ALA A 5 10.17 -18.71 10.35
N LEU A 6 9.21 -18.39 9.49
CA LEU A 6 8.62 -17.06 9.43
C LEU A 6 8.05 -16.82 10.83
N ILE A 7 8.82 -16.13 11.67
CA ILE A 7 8.33 -15.68 12.97
C ILE A 7 7.31 -14.61 12.61
N VAL A 8 6.04 -14.99 12.64
CA VAL A 8 4.92 -14.09 12.39
C VAL A 8 4.51 -13.48 13.72
N SER A 9 4.35 -12.16 13.74
CA SER A 9 3.94 -11.46 14.95
C SER A 9 2.43 -11.55 15.13
N ILE A 10 1.99 -11.98 16.30
CA ILE A 10 0.56 -12.11 16.64
C ILE A 10 -0.05 -10.72 16.91
N MET A 11 0.75 -9.79 17.42
CA MET A 11 0.30 -8.46 17.82
C MET A 11 0.45 -7.47 16.67
N GLU A 12 -0.63 -6.74 16.37
CA GLU A 12 -0.62 -5.66 15.39
C GLU A 12 -0.09 -4.37 16.04
N PRO A 13 1.01 -3.77 15.53
CA PRO A 13 1.57 -2.56 16.08
C PRO A 13 0.68 -1.37 15.68
N LYS A 14 0.47 -0.46 16.63
CA LYS A 14 -0.31 0.77 16.38
C LYS A 14 0.57 1.91 15.89
N ILE A 15 1.85 1.88 16.24
CA ILE A 15 2.84 2.89 15.90
C ILE A 15 4.07 2.26 15.26
N ILE A 16 4.76 3.04 14.42
CA ILE A 16 5.96 2.58 13.69
C ILE A 16 7.04 2.11 14.69
N LYS A 17 7.21 2.80 15.82
CA LYS A 17 8.19 2.43 16.85
C LYS A 17 7.99 1.01 17.39
N GLU A 18 6.75 0.55 17.53
CA GLU A 18 6.46 -0.83 17.95
C GLU A 18 6.79 -1.80 16.82
N ALA A 19 6.41 -1.48 15.58
CA ALA A 19 6.72 -2.29 14.41
C ALA A 19 8.23 -2.47 14.21
N LEU A 20 9.04 -1.44 14.49
CA LEU A 20 10.49 -1.47 14.38
C LEU A 20 11.19 -2.26 15.49
N THR A 21 10.47 -2.68 16.53
CA THR A 21 11.03 -3.60 17.55
C THR A 21 10.87 -5.06 17.18
N ASP A 22 10.04 -5.37 16.17
CA ASP A 22 9.69 -6.73 15.78
C ASP A 22 10.20 -7.03 14.37
N HIS A 23 11.05 -8.06 14.29
CA HIS A 23 11.67 -8.48 13.03
C HIS A 23 10.63 -8.83 11.95
N ALA A 24 9.49 -9.41 12.32
CA ALA A 24 8.44 -9.82 11.40
C ALA A 24 7.84 -8.60 10.66
N TRP A 25 7.66 -7.51 11.39
CA TRP A 25 7.13 -6.26 10.85
C TRP A 25 8.17 -5.52 10.02
N ILE A 26 9.45 -5.51 10.44
CA ILE A 26 10.54 -4.93 9.65
C ILE A 26 10.66 -5.63 8.29
N GLU A 27 10.66 -6.97 8.25
CA GLU A 27 10.71 -7.72 6.99
C GLU A 27 9.52 -7.36 6.09
N SER A 28 8.31 -7.27 6.66
CA SER A 28 7.10 -6.89 5.93
C SER A 28 7.19 -5.47 5.34
N MET A 29 7.76 -4.52 6.08
CA MET A 29 7.99 -3.14 5.60
C MET A 29 9.04 -3.10 4.48
N GLN A 30 10.14 -3.86 4.64
CA GLN A 30 11.18 -3.97 3.61
C GLN A 30 10.66 -4.62 2.33
N GLU A 31 9.82 -5.67 2.43
CA GLU A 31 9.18 -6.30 1.28
C GLU A 31 8.36 -5.29 0.46
N GLU A 32 7.58 -4.43 1.12
CA GLU A 32 6.78 -3.40 0.45
C GLU A 32 7.67 -2.36 -0.25
N LEU A 33 8.70 -1.85 0.43
CA LEU A 33 9.65 -0.89 -0.17
C LEU A 33 10.42 -1.50 -1.36
N HIS A 34 10.85 -2.76 -1.24
CA HIS A 34 11.48 -3.48 -2.34
C HIS A 34 10.54 -3.63 -3.55
N GLN A 35 9.23 -3.82 -3.33
CA GLN A 35 8.27 -3.81 -4.44
C GLN A 35 8.19 -2.45 -5.12
N PHE A 36 8.23 -1.34 -4.37
CA PHE A 36 8.22 -0.01 -4.95
C PHE A 36 9.46 0.28 -5.79
N ILE A 37 10.63 -0.16 -5.33
CA ILE A 37 11.89 -0.07 -6.09
C ILE A 37 11.77 -0.89 -7.39
N ARG A 38 11.36 -2.16 -7.29
CA ARG A 38 11.21 -3.06 -8.46
C ARG A 38 10.21 -2.51 -9.49
N LEU A 39 9.11 -1.95 -9.02
CA LEU A 39 8.06 -1.39 -9.88
C LEU A 39 8.33 0.04 -10.32
N HIS A 40 9.45 0.64 -9.91
CA HIS A 40 9.82 2.04 -10.20
C HIS A 40 8.68 3.01 -9.85
N VAL A 41 8.07 2.83 -8.66
CA VAL A 41 6.92 3.62 -8.20
C VAL A 41 7.29 5.08 -7.97
N TRP A 42 8.52 5.33 -7.52
CA TRP A 42 9.04 6.66 -7.26
C TRP A 42 10.53 6.78 -7.61
N GLU A 43 11.02 8.00 -7.61
CA GLU A 43 12.45 8.32 -7.72
C GLU A 43 12.85 9.35 -6.66
N LEU A 44 14.06 9.20 -6.11
CA LEU A 44 14.59 10.13 -5.14
C LEU A 44 15.11 11.39 -5.86
N VAL A 45 14.62 12.56 -5.47
CA VAL A 45 14.96 13.84 -6.09
C VAL A 45 15.23 14.91 -5.04
N LEU A 46 16.05 15.90 -5.40
CA LEU A 46 16.31 17.04 -4.54
C LEU A 46 15.00 17.81 -4.31
N SER A 47 14.69 18.09 -3.04
CA SER A 47 13.55 18.94 -2.70
C SER A 47 13.84 20.36 -3.17
N SER A 48 13.14 20.84 -4.20
CA SER A 48 13.24 22.24 -4.62
C SER A 48 12.40 23.15 -3.72
N ASP A 49 12.85 24.38 -3.53
CA ASP A 49 12.14 25.39 -2.73
C ASP A 49 10.72 25.61 -3.28
N GLY A 50 9.71 25.32 -2.45
CA GLY A 50 8.29 25.49 -2.77
C GLY A 50 7.48 24.21 -2.95
N ILE A 51 8.14 23.04 -3.05
CA ILE A 51 7.42 21.75 -3.05
C ILE A 51 6.98 21.42 -1.63
N LYS A 52 5.69 21.11 -1.45
CA LYS A 52 5.15 20.58 -0.20
C LYS A 52 4.95 19.07 -0.36
N PRO A 53 5.93 18.24 0.04
CA PRO A 53 5.79 16.79 -0.07
C PRO A 53 4.68 16.28 0.84
N LEU A 54 3.93 15.30 0.37
CA LEU A 54 2.91 14.63 1.18
C LEU A 54 3.59 13.71 2.20
N THR A 55 3.07 13.69 3.42
CA THR A 55 3.57 12.78 4.45
C THR A 55 3.07 11.36 4.17
N LEU A 56 3.89 10.35 4.46
CA LEU A 56 3.49 8.94 4.38
C LEU A 56 3.10 8.39 5.76
N LYS A 57 2.30 7.34 5.78
CA LYS A 57 1.91 6.60 6.99
C LYS A 57 1.98 5.10 6.70
N TRP A 58 2.47 4.34 7.67
CA TRP A 58 2.42 2.89 7.65
C TRP A 58 1.08 2.38 8.19
N LEU A 59 0.52 1.39 7.50
CA LEU A 59 -0.62 0.60 7.94
C LEU A 59 -0.17 -0.85 8.14
N PHE A 60 -0.46 -1.39 9.31
CA PHE A 60 -0.09 -2.75 9.68
C PHE A 60 -1.36 -3.60 9.80
N LYS A 61 -1.35 -4.78 9.20
CA LYS A 61 -2.46 -5.72 9.28
C LYS A 61 -1.98 -7.16 9.21
N ASN A 62 -2.49 -7.99 10.10
CA ASN A 62 -2.26 -9.43 10.08
C ASN A 62 -3.22 -10.11 9.12
N LYS A 63 -2.69 -11.07 8.38
CA LYS A 63 -3.49 -12.05 7.66
C LYS A 63 -3.66 -13.28 8.52
N TYR A 64 -4.90 -13.74 8.60
CA TYR A 64 -5.30 -14.91 9.34
C TYR A 64 -5.71 -16.03 8.36
N ASP A 65 -5.48 -17.27 8.75
CA ASP A 65 -6.09 -18.44 8.09
C ASP A 65 -7.52 -18.71 8.61
N GLU A 66 -8.12 -19.81 8.14
CA GLU A 66 -9.45 -20.25 8.54
C GLU A 66 -9.55 -20.60 10.04
N GLU A 67 -8.43 -20.95 10.66
CA GLU A 67 -8.33 -21.29 12.09
C GLU A 67 -7.97 -20.07 12.95
N ASN A 68 -7.98 -18.86 12.35
CA ASN A 68 -7.63 -17.59 12.99
C ASN A 68 -6.16 -17.52 13.48
N THR A 69 -5.27 -18.29 12.85
CA THR A 69 -3.83 -18.24 13.07
C THR A 69 -3.20 -17.20 12.14
N VAL A 70 -2.30 -16.37 12.67
CA VAL A 70 -1.59 -15.39 11.84
C VAL A 70 -0.67 -16.12 10.88
N ILE A 71 -0.91 -15.96 9.58
CA ILE A 71 -0.10 -16.54 8.52
C ILE A 71 0.91 -15.57 7.92
N ARG A 72 0.65 -14.26 8.04
CA ARG A 72 1.52 -13.23 7.45
C ARG A 72 1.25 -11.84 8.03
N ASN A 73 2.31 -11.14 8.39
CA ASN A 73 2.29 -9.71 8.68
C ASN A 73 2.30 -8.92 7.36
N LYS A 74 1.35 -7.99 7.18
CA LYS A 74 1.24 -7.16 5.98
C LYS A 74 1.36 -5.69 6.33
N SER A 75 2.41 -5.06 5.82
CA SER A 75 2.66 -3.63 5.96
C SER A 75 2.34 -2.93 4.66
N HIS A 76 1.68 -1.78 4.74
CA HIS A 76 1.37 -0.94 3.60
C HIS A 76 1.77 0.49 3.86
N LEU A 77 2.44 1.09 2.88
CA LEU A 77 2.77 2.50 2.93
C LEU A 77 1.75 3.29 2.13
N VAL A 78 1.09 4.24 2.79
CA VAL A 78 0.02 5.05 2.22
C VAL A 78 0.30 6.53 2.39
N VAL A 79 -0.27 7.36 1.54
CA VAL A 79 -0.21 8.82 1.70
C VAL A 79 -1.11 9.24 2.85
N ARG A 80 -0.55 9.96 3.83
CA ARG A 80 -1.28 10.51 4.97
C ARG A 80 -2.16 11.67 4.49
N ARG A 81 -3.48 11.48 4.46
CA ARG A 81 -4.42 12.59 4.27
C ARG A 81 -4.44 13.46 5.53
N TYR A 82 -4.33 14.78 5.37
CA TYR A 82 -4.45 15.75 6.47
C TYR A 82 -5.90 16.01 6.93
N LEU A 83 -6.89 15.31 6.37
CA LEU A 83 -8.29 15.37 6.80
C LEU A 83 -8.91 13.96 6.81
N HIS A 84 -8.76 13.25 7.93
CA HIS A 84 -9.75 12.24 8.30
C HIS A 84 -9.66 11.93 9.79
N GLU A 85 -10.76 12.17 10.49
CA GLU A 85 -11.00 11.60 11.80
C GLU A 85 -11.08 10.07 11.68
N GLU A 86 -10.52 9.39 12.67
CA GLU A 86 -10.51 7.94 12.80
C GLU A 86 -11.97 7.43 12.84
N GLY A 87 -12.47 6.83 11.76
CA GLY A 87 -13.80 6.18 11.78
C GLY A 87 -14.70 6.35 10.56
N ILE A 88 -14.30 7.09 9.52
CA ILE A 88 -15.12 7.23 8.31
C ILE A 88 -14.58 6.33 7.18
N ASP A 89 -15.52 5.64 6.56
CA ASP A 89 -15.37 4.55 5.61
C ASP A 89 -14.51 4.92 4.39
N PHE A 90 -13.71 3.96 3.94
CA PHE A 90 -12.78 4.08 2.80
C PHE A 90 -13.54 4.04 1.45
N GLU A 91 -14.49 4.94 1.21
CA GLU A 91 -15.33 4.86 0.01
C GLU A 91 -14.75 5.56 -1.25
N GLU A 92 -13.60 6.24 -1.16
CA GLU A 92 -13.05 6.93 -2.35
C GLU A 92 -11.52 6.90 -2.40
N SER A 93 -11.00 5.72 -2.74
CA SER A 93 -9.63 5.50 -3.22
C SER A 93 -9.61 5.56 -4.74
N PHE A 94 -8.51 6.02 -5.33
CA PHE A 94 -8.29 6.24 -6.77
C PHE A 94 -8.24 4.95 -7.61
N ALA A 95 -8.58 3.83 -6.99
CA ALA A 95 -8.81 2.60 -7.68
C ALA A 95 -10.17 2.69 -8.37
N PRO A 96 -10.27 2.41 -9.68
CA PRO A 96 -11.56 2.23 -10.33
C PRO A 96 -12.23 0.97 -9.76
N VAL A 97 -12.94 1.11 -8.65
CA VAL A 97 -13.74 0.04 -8.07
C VAL A 97 -15.07 0.03 -8.81
N ALA A 98 -15.36 -1.07 -9.49
CA ALA A 98 -16.65 -1.24 -10.16
C ALA A 98 -17.78 -1.12 -9.13
N ARG A 99 -18.79 -0.28 -9.43
CA ARG A 99 -19.97 -0.15 -8.57
C ARG A 99 -20.69 -1.49 -8.44
N MET A 100 -21.18 -1.78 -7.23
CA MET A 100 -21.91 -3.02 -6.96
C MET A 100 -23.12 -3.22 -7.88
N ASP A 101 -23.83 -2.14 -8.22
CA ASP A 101 -24.96 -2.20 -9.17
C ASP A 101 -24.51 -2.67 -10.56
N ALA A 102 -23.37 -2.18 -11.04
CA ALA A 102 -22.82 -2.56 -12.34
C ALA A 102 -22.35 -4.02 -12.34
N ILE A 103 -21.69 -4.47 -11.25
CA ILE A 103 -21.29 -5.87 -11.08
C ILE A 103 -22.52 -6.79 -11.09
N ARG A 104 -23.58 -6.44 -10.37
CA ARG A 104 -24.83 -7.22 -10.33
C ARG A 104 -25.49 -7.33 -11.70
N ILE A 105 -25.58 -6.22 -12.44
CA ILE A 105 -26.13 -6.21 -13.81
C ILE A 105 -25.28 -7.09 -14.74
N PHE A 106 -23.95 -6.97 -14.66
CA PHE A 106 -23.03 -7.77 -15.47
C PHE A 106 -23.19 -9.28 -15.19
N LEU A 107 -23.21 -9.68 -13.92
CA LEU A 107 -23.37 -11.08 -13.53
C LEU A 107 -24.75 -11.63 -13.92
N ALA A 108 -25.82 -10.85 -13.74
CA ALA A 108 -27.17 -11.25 -14.16
C ALA A 108 -27.23 -11.48 -15.68
N TYR A 109 -26.60 -10.60 -16.47
CA TYR A 109 -26.52 -10.76 -17.91
C TYR A 109 -25.68 -11.96 -18.33
N ALA A 110 -24.52 -12.17 -17.71
CA ALA A 110 -23.66 -13.33 -17.96
C ALA A 110 -24.39 -14.64 -17.67
N ALA A 111 -25.11 -14.72 -16.54
CA ALA A 111 -25.94 -15.88 -16.20
C ALA A 111 -27.06 -16.12 -17.23
N HIS A 112 -27.76 -15.07 -17.66
CA HIS A 112 -28.79 -15.17 -18.69
C HIS A 112 -28.24 -15.64 -20.05
N LYS A 113 -27.00 -15.29 -20.39
CA LYS A 113 -26.33 -15.71 -21.64
C LYS A 113 -25.56 -17.02 -21.51
N GLY A 114 -25.54 -17.65 -20.32
CA GLY A 114 -24.77 -18.86 -20.06
C GLY A 114 -23.25 -18.67 -20.16
N PHE A 115 -22.75 -17.46 -19.90
CA PHE A 115 -21.32 -17.16 -19.91
C PHE A 115 -20.66 -17.60 -18.61
N THR A 116 -19.49 -18.23 -18.74
CA THR A 116 -18.61 -18.49 -17.59
C THR A 116 -17.85 -17.23 -17.25
N VAL A 117 -17.97 -16.77 -16.00
CA VAL A 117 -17.24 -15.61 -15.48
C VAL A 117 -16.03 -16.10 -14.69
N TYR A 118 -14.87 -15.50 -14.97
CA TYR A 118 -13.64 -15.73 -14.23
C TYR A 118 -13.26 -14.46 -13.46
N GLN A 119 -12.78 -14.64 -12.23
CA GLN A 119 -12.26 -13.55 -11.40
C GLN A 119 -10.74 -13.64 -11.33
N MET A 120 -10.07 -12.53 -11.58
CA MET A 120 -8.62 -12.40 -11.41
C MET A 120 -8.32 -11.19 -10.54
N ASP A 121 -7.66 -11.41 -9.41
CA ASP A 121 -7.16 -10.34 -8.55
C ASP A 121 -5.73 -9.98 -8.96
N VAL A 122 -5.56 -8.76 -9.46
CA VAL A 122 -4.26 -8.24 -9.90
C VAL A 122 -3.62 -7.48 -8.74
N LYS A 123 -2.61 -8.09 -8.10
CA LYS A 123 -1.92 -7.56 -6.91
C LYS A 123 -1.38 -6.13 -7.05
N THR A 124 -1.16 -5.65 -8.28
CA THR A 124 -0.49 -4.36 -8.58
C THR A 124 -1.31 -3.46 -9.50
N ALA A 125 -2.62 -3.67 -9.62
CA ALA A 125 -3.46 -2.89 -10.56
C ALA A 125 -3.33 -1.37 -10.37
N PHE A 126 -3.15 -0.91 -9.12
CA PHE A 126 -3.06 0.50 -8.77
C PHE A 126 -1.75 1.16 -9.24
N SER A 127 -0.63 0.43 -9.18
CA SER A 127 0.70 0.96 -9.54
C SER A 127 0.97 0.96 -11.05
N HIS A 128 -0.04 0.75 -11.88
CA HIS A 128 0.05 0.90 -13.34
C HIS A 128 -0.62 2.18 -13.86
N GLY A 129 -1.31 2.94 -13.01
CA GLY A 129 -1.83 4.25 -13.36
C GLY A 129 -0.71 5.28 -13.49
N SER A 130 -0.56 5.88 -14.68
CA SER A 130 0.34 7.03 -14.89
C SER A 130 -0.24 8.27 -14.19
N LEU A 131 0.58 8.95 -13.39
CA LEU A 131 0.20 10.22 -12.79
C LEU A 131 0.26 11.34 -13.85
N LYS A 132 -0.77 12.20 -13.88
CA LYS A 132 -0.80 13.39 -14.75
C LYS A 132 -0.02 14.56 -14.17
N GLU A 133 0.15 14.57 -12.84
CA GLU A 133 0.77 15.64 -12.08
C GLU A 133 1.99 15.11 -11.32
N ASP A 134 2.98 15.99 -11.14
CA ASP A 134 4.17 15.69 -10.35
C ASP A 134 3.81 15.73 -8.86
N VAL A 135 3.63 14.54 -8.28
CA VAL A 135 3.36 14.38 -6.85
C VAL A 135 4.63 14.00 -6.12
N TYR A 136 4.91 14.68 -5.00
CA TYR A 136 6.07 14.43 -4.17
C TYR A 136 5.63 13.93 -2.80
N VAL A 137 6.37 12.98 -2.24
CA VAL A 137 6.14 12.42 -0.91
C VAL A 137 7.43 12.45 -0.09
N CYS A 138 7.29 12.61 1.23
CA CYS A 138 8.41 12.51 2.15
C CYS A 138 8.99 11.09 2.13
N GLN A 139 10.27 10.96 2.50
CA GLN A 139 10.83 9.65 2.77
C GLN A 139 10.09 9.01 3.95
N PRO A 140 9.85 7.67 3.94
CA PRO A 140 9.22 7.00 5.05
C PRO A 140 10.04 7.21 6.33
N GLU A 141 9.34 7.46 7.45
CA GLU A 141 9.98 7.55 8.76
C GLU A 141 10.82 6.28 9.01
N ASP A 142 12.05 6.47 9.50
CA ASP A 142 13.06 5.42 9.76
C ASP A 142 13.64 4.71 8.51
N PHE A 143 13.27 5.13 7.30
CA PHE A 143 13.85 4.68 6.02
C PHE A 143 14.41 5.85 5.19
N ILE A 144 15.04 6.81 5.87
CA ILE A 144 15.66 7.98 5.24
C ILE A 144 17.01 7.58 4.65
N ASP A 145 17.26 8.00 3.41
CA ASP A 145 18.56 7.86 2.75
C ASP A 145 19.62 8.69 3.50
N ALA A 146 20.68 8.02 3.97
CA ALA A 146 21.73 8.63 4.79
C ALA A 146 22.59 9.62 3.99
N ASP A 147 22.76 9.40 2.69
CA ASP A 147 23.53 10.28 1.80
C ASP A 147 22.68 11.48 1.35
N HIS A 148 21.35 11.31 1.31
CA HIS A 148 20.40 12.29 0.78
C HIS A 148 19.22 12.56 1.74
N PRO A 149 19.46 13.03 2.98
CA PRO A 149 18.41 13.15 4.00
C PRO A 149 17.36 14.22 3.69
N SER A 150 17.70 15.24 2.88
CA SER A 150 16.78 16.32 2.48
C SER A 150 16.01 16.02 1.19
N HIS A 151 16.24 14.87 0.56
CA HIS A 151 15.56 14.52 -0.68
C HIS A 151 14.15 14.00 -0.42
N VAL A 152 13.31 14.11 -1.45
CA VAL A 152 11.92 13.65 -1.46
C VAL A 152 11.72 12.65 -2.58
N TYR A 153 10.69 11.82 -2.47
CA TYR A 153 10.33 10.89 -3.53
C TYR A 153 9.34 11.54 -4.49
N LYS A 154 9.70 11.64 -5.78
CA LYS A 154 8.78 11.98 -6.85
C LYS A 154 8.06 10.72 -7.31
N LEU A 155 6.73 10.71 -7.25
CA LEU A 155 5.92 9.57 -7.68
C LEU A 155 5.85 9.49 -9.21
N LYS A 156 6.17 8.32 -9.75
CA LYS A 156 5.94 7.97 -11.16
C LYS A 156 4.60 7.27 -11.35
N LYS A 157 4.12 6.64 -10.28
CA LYS A 157 2.92 5.82 -10.23
C LYS A 157 2.11 6.21 -9.01
N ALA A 158 0.79 6.02 -9.10
CA ALA A 158 -0.07 6.33 -7.97
C ALA A 158 0.29 5.46 -6.74
N LEU A 159 0.29 6.08 -5.56
CA LEU A 159 0.27 5.43 -4.24
C LEU A 159 -1.13 5.43 -3.62
N TYR A 160 -1.39 4.44 -2.76
CA TYR A 160 -2.65 4.35 -2.03
C TYR A 160 -2.95 5.64 -1.26
N GLY A 161 -4.19 6.12 -1.37
CA GLY A 161 -4.67 7.31 -0.66
C GLY A 161 -4.53 8.64 -1.42
N LEU A 162 -3.91 8.64 -2.61
CA LEU A 162 -3.92 9.81 -3.49
C LEU A 162 -5.34 10.18 -3.91
N LYS A 163 -5.61 11.50 -3.90
CA LYS A 163 -6.72 12.33 -4.43
C LYS A 163 -6.62 12.57 -5.95
#